data_AF-A0A1H9NNA3-F1
#
_entry.id   AF-A0A1H9NNA3-F1
#
_cell.length_a   1.000
_cell.length_b   1.000
_cell.length_c   1.000
_cell.angle_alpha   90.00
_cell.angle_beta   90.00
_cell.angle_gamma   90.00
#
_symmetry.space_group_name_H-M   'P 1'
#
loop_
_entity.id
_entity.type
_entity.pdbx_description
1 polymer ?
#
loop_
_entity_poly.entity_id
_entity_poly.type
_entity_poly.pdbx_seq_one_letter_code
_entity_poly.pdbx_strand_id
1 'polypeptide(L)'
;MKNQVFPKHQSSFGEIDANVLALLVYLVPAVLSFLPNVGLLFTWFIPLMVYLFEKNSKFVKFHAAQSFVLNIVGTCINILVTIIGILVLTGGILSNEAADIIGGASIMMMINFAVNILVFIYAIFAMSGAYKNTQYQIPIIGKIAVKFSGIDE
;
A
#
# COMPACT_ATOMS: atom_id res chain seq x y z
N MET A 1 12.83 14.21 -9.05
CA MET A 1 11.35 14.26 -9.08
C MET A 1 10.96 15.52 -8.33
N LYS A 2 10.29 16.47 -8.98
CA LYS A 2 9.80 17.67 -8.27
C LYS A 2 8.43 17.32 -7.67
N ASN A 3 8.29 17.44 -6.35
CA ASN A 3 6.99 17.32 -5.71
C ASN A 3 6.16 18.54 -6.13
N GLN A 4 5.02 18.31 -6.77
CA GLN A 4 4.08 19.36 -7.12
C GLN A 4 3.19 19.70 -5.92
N VAL A 5 3.00 20.98 -5.65
CA VAL A 5 2.06 21.47 -4.62
C VAL A 5 0.74 21.79 -5.31
N PHE A 6 -0.36 21.23 -4.82
CA PHE A 6 -1.70 21.49 -5.33
C PHE A 6 -2.42 22.53 -4.47
N PRO A 7 -3.21 23.44 -5.07
CA PRO A 7 -4.09 24.31 -4.31
C PRO A 7 -5.17 23.48 -3.61
N LYS A 8 -5.72 24.00 -2.51
CA LYS A 8 -6.85 23.38 -1.83
C LYS A 8 -8.05 23.33 -2.77
N HIS A 9 -8.68 22.16 -2.87
CA HIS A 9 -9.86 21.92 -3.69
C HIS A 9 -10.62 20.71 -3.17
N GLN A 10 -11.84 20.50 -3.69
CA GLN A 10 -12.72 19.42 -3.28
C GLN A 10 -12.51 18.16 -4.13
N SER A 11 -12.73 17.00 -3.51
CA SER A 11 -12.82 15.72 -4.19
C SER A 11 -14.20 15.52 -4.83
N SER A 12 -14.36 14.40 -5.54
CA SER A 12 -15.68 13.98 -6.07
C SER A 12 -16.59 13.33 -5.02
N PHE A 13 -16.08 13.09 -3.82
CA PHE A 13 -16.79 12.39 -2.74
C PHE A 13 -17.36 13.37 -1.73
N GLY A 14 -18.49 14.01 -2.06
CA GLY A 14 -19.34 14.72 -1.10
C GLY A 14 -18.63 15.79 -0.26
N GLU A 15 -18.06 16.81 -0.92
CA GLU A 15 -17.42 17.98 -0.26
C GLU A 15 -16.25 17.63 0.68
N ILE A 16 -15.64 16.45 0.50
CA ILE A 16 -14.40 16.09 1.22
C ILE A 16 -13.21 16.78 0.54
N ASP A 17 -12.43 17.51 1.33
CA ASP A 17 -11.19 18.14 0.88
C ASP A 17 -10.24 17.10 0.25
N ALA A 18 -9.63 17.46 -0.88
CA ALA A 18 -8.77 16.56 -1.64
C ALA A 18 -7.59 16.00 -0.83
N ASN A 19 -7.00 16.77 0.08
CA ASN A 19 -5.93 16.30 0.97
C ASN A 19 -6.42 15.27 1.99
N VAL A 20 -7.64 15.44 2.51
CA VAL A 20 -8.24 14.50 3.46
C VAL A 20 -8.51 13.17 2.75
N LEU A 21 -9.15 13.20 1.58
CA LEU A 21 -9.40 11.97 0.82
C LEU A 21 -8.10 11.30 0.38
N ALA A 22 -7.11 12.08 -0.07
CA ALA A 22 -5.78 11.58 -0.42
C ALA A 22 -5.02 10.97 0.78
N LEU A 23 -5.28 11.42 2.01
CA LEU A 23 -4.74 10.80 3.21
C LEU A 23 -5.48 9.49 3.53
N LEU A 24 -6.81 9.49 3.44
CA LEU A 24 -7.66 8.33 3.73
C LEU A 24 -7.35 7.13 2.83
N VAL A 25 -7.00 7.35 1.55
CA VAL A 25 -6.61 6.26 0.65
C VAL A 25 -5.34 5.51 1.06
N TYR A 26 -4.53 6.04 1.99
CA TYR A 26 -3.42 5.30 2.62
C TYR A 26 -3.76 4.83 4.02
N LEU A 27 -4.41 5.68 4.82
CA LEU A 27 -4.72 5.38 6.21
C LEU A 27 -5.66 4.18 6.32
N VAL A 28 -6.71 4.12 5.51
CA VAL A 28 -7.70 3.04 5.59
C VAL A 28 -7.06 1.69 5.25
N PRO A 29 -6.33 1.51 4.14
CA PRO A 29 -5.56 0.28 3.91
C PRO A 29 -4.56 -0.04 5.03
N ALA A 30 -3.85 0.96 5.55
CA ALA A 30 -2.87 0.75 6.62
C ALA A 30 -3.51 0.25 7.92
N VAL A 31 -4.72 0.68 8.25
CA VAL A 31 -5.45 0.15 9.43
C VAL A 31 -5.99 -1.24 9.14
N LEU A 32 -6.55 -1.46 7.94
CA LEU A 32 -7.12 -2.75 7.54
C LEU A 32 -6.07 -3.86 7.43
N SER A 33 -4.81 -3.54 7.13
CA SER A 33 -3.73 -4.55 7.07
C SER A 33 -3.42 -5.20 8.42
N PHE A 34 -3.81 -4.58 9.54
CA PHE A 34 -3.70 -5.19 10.87
C PHE A 34 -4.84 -6.15 11.22
N LEU A 35 -5.92 -6.17 10.42
CA LEU A 35 -7.04 -7.07 10.64
C LEU A 35 -6.80 -8.42 9.94
N PRO A 36 -6.67 -9.54 10.68
CA PRO A 36 -6.53 -10.85 10.08
C PRO A 36 -7.78 -11.20 9.25
N ASN A 37 -7.58 -11.88 8.11
CA ASN A 37 -8.63 -12.44 7.24
C ASN A 37 -9.56 -11.45 6.51
N VAL A 38 -9.56 -10.15 6.86
CA VAL A 38 -10.39 -9.12 6.20
C VAL A 38 -9.53 -8.12 5.40
N GLY A 39 -8.30 -7.85 5.85
CA GLY A 39 -7.43 -6.84 5.22
C GLY A 39 -7.11 -7.10 3.75
N LEU A 40 -6.82 -8.35 3.37
CA LEU A 40 -6.29 -8.69 2.03
C LEU A 40 -7.19 -8.33 0.85
N LEU A 41 -8.52 -8.30 1.02
CA LEU A 41 -9.44 -7.92 -0.06
C LEU A 41 -9.68 -6.42 -0.12
N PHE A 42 -9.62 -5.72 1.02
CA PHE A 42 -10.00 -4.31 1.08
C PHE A 42 -8.83 -3.33 0.99
N THR A 43 -7.59 -3.76 1.28
CA THR A 43 -6.40 -2.88 1.25
C THR A 43 -6.10 -2.31 -0.13
N TRP A 44 -6.25 -3.09 -1.20
CA TRP A 44 -6.08 -2.60 -2.57
C TRP A 44 -7.41 -2.17 -3.22
N PHE A 45 -8.55 -2.70 -2.77
CA PHE A 45 -9.84 -2.38 -3.36
C PHE A 45 -10.26 -0.92 -3.08
N ILE A 46 -10.10 -0.44 -1.85
CA ILE A 46 -10.47 0.94 -1.47
C ILE A 46 -9.76 2.00 -2.34
N PRO A 47 -8.41 2.01 -2.46
CA PRO A 47 -7.74 2.99 -3.31
C PRO A 47 -8.11 2.83 -4.79
N LEU A 48 -8.41 1.61 -5.27
CA LEU A 48 -8.92 1.41 -6.62
C LEU A 48 -10.29 2.08 -6.83
N MET A 49 -11.22 1.91 -5.89
CA MET A 49 -12.55 2.52 -5.99
C MET A 49 -12.48 4.05 -5.97
N VAL A 50 -11.63 4.62 -5.11
CA VAL A 50 -11.39 6.07 -5.09
C VAL A 50 -10.81 6.53 -6.41
N TYR A 51 -9.83 5.81 -6.98
CA TYR A 51 -9.26 6.14 -8.29
C TYR A 51 -10.31 6.12 -9.42
N LEU A 52 -11.17 5.10 -9.46
CA LEU A 52 -12.17 4.95 -10.52
C LEU A 52 -13.27 6.01 -10.46
N PHE A 53 -13.72 6.37 -9.26
CA PHE A 53 -14.82 7.31 -9.06
C PHE A 53 -14.40 8.77 -8.92
N GLU A 54 -13.15 9.06 -8.57
CA GLU A 54 -12.66 10.42 -8.56
C GLU A 54 -12.64 11.00 -9.98
N LYS A 55 -13.30 12.14 -10.19
CA LYS A 55 -13.36 12.85 -11.48
C LYS A 55 -12.79 14.27 -11.39
N ASN A 56 -12.89 14.92 -10.24
CA ASN A 56 -12.60 16.34 -10.04
C ASN A 56 -11.14 16.63 -9.66
N SER A 57 -10.44 15.66 -9.04
CA SER A 57 -9.10 15.86 -8.50
C SER A 57 -8.05 14.92 -9.12
N LYS A 58 -7.14 15.48 -9.93
CA LYS A 58 -5.94 14.76 -10.39
C LYS A 58 -5.02 14.37 -9.23
N PHE A 59 -4.99 15.18 -8.18
CA PHE A 59 -4.21 14.94 -6.96
C PHE A 59 -4.70 13.70 -6.20
N VAL A 60 -6.01 13.59 -5.97
CA VAL A 60 -6.61 12.39 -5.36
C VAL A 60 -6.40 11.18 -6.25
N LYS A 61 -6.61 11.30 -7.57
CA LYS A 61 -6.33 10.20 -8.53
C LYS A 61 -4.90 9.69 -8.42
N PHE A 62 -3.93 10.59 -8.32
CA PHE A 62 -2.53 10.22 -8.12
C PHE A 62 -2.32 9.45 -6.82
N HIS A 63 -2.79 9.99 -5.70
CA HIS A 63 -2.60 9.34 -4.41
C HIS A 63 -3.35 8.00 -4.30
N ALA A 64 -4.53 7.90 -4.91
CA ALA A 64 -5.30 6.68 -5.02
C ALA A 64 -4.58 5.63 -5.90
N ALA A 65 -4.09 6.01 -7.08
CA ALA A 65 -3.30 5.12 -7.94
C ALA A 65 -1.99 4.66 -7.26
N GLN A 66 -1.27 5.57 -6.61
CA GLN A 66 -0.04 5.25 -5.89
C GLN A 66 -0.31 4.31 -4.71
N SER A 67 -1.37 4.54 -3.93
CA SER A 67 -1.78 3.64 -2.85
C SER A 67 -2.20 2.27 -3.38
N PHE A 68 -2.94 2.22 -4.48
CA PHE A 68 -3.33 0.96 -5.13
C PHE A 68 -2.09 0.14 -5.54
N VAL A 69 -1.16 0.76 -6.28
CA VAL A 69 0.06 0.07 -6.72
C VAL A 69 0.92 -0.35 -5.53
N LEU A 70 1.05 0.49 -4.50
CA LEU A 70 1.79 0.13 -3.27
C LEU A 70 1.21 -1.12 -2.61
N ASN A 71 -0.11 -1.19 -2.45
CA ASN A 71 -0.78 -2.34 -1.83
C ASN A 71 -0.73 -3.59 -2.71
N ILE A 72 -0.84 -3.47 -4.04
CA ILE A 72 -0.69 -4.60 -4.96
C ILE A 72 0.74 -5.16 -4.92
N VAL A 73 1.76 -4.31 -4.97
CA VAL A 73 3.16 -4.75 -4.86
C VAL A 73 3.40 -5.44 -3.51
N GLY A 74 2.93 -4.86 -2.41
CA GLY A 74 3.00 -5.48 -1.10
C GLY A 74 2.30 -6.84 -1.04
N THR A 75 1.11 -6.95 -1.64
CA THR A 75 0.36 -8.21 -1.70
C THR A 75 1.12 -9.28 -2.49
N CYS A 76 1.66 -8.94 -3.66
CA CYS A 76 2.47 -9.86 -4.46
C CYS A 76 3.70 -10.38 -3.67
N ILE A 77 4.40 -9.50 -2.95
CA ILE A 77 5.54 -9.89 -2.12
C ILE A 77 5.09 -10.84 -0.99
N ASN A 78 3.99 -10.52 -0.30
CA ASN A 78 3.46 -11.36 0.77
C ASN A 78 3.02 -12.75 0.27
N ILE A 79 2.44 -12.85 -0.94
CA ILE A 79 2.13 -14.14 -1.58
C ILE A 79 3.41 -14.95 -1.81
N LEU A 80 4.47 -14.33 -2.34
CA LEU A 80 5.76 -15.01 -2.55
C LEU A 80 6.38 -15.49 -1.23
N VAL A 81 6.36 -14.64 -0.20
CA VAL A 81 6.82 -15.00 1.16
C VAL A 81 5.99 -16.16 1.72
N THR A 82 4.67 -16.16 1.50
CA THR A 82 3.79 -17.25 1.96
C THR A 82 4.12 -18.57 1.27
N ILE A 83 4.32 -18.56 -0.05
CA ILE A 83 4.71 -19.76 -0.81
C ILE A 83 6.03 -20.32 -0.29
N ILE A 84 7.05 -19.46 -0.11
CA ILE A 84 8.34 -19.87 0.45
C ILE A 84 8.16 -20.42 1.86
N GLY A 85 7.34 -19.78 2.69
CA GLY A 85 7.05 -20.21 4.05
C GLY A 85 6.41 -21.60 4.10
N ILE A 86 5.48 -21.91 3.20
CA ILE A 86 4.89 -23.25 3.09
C ILE A 86 5.96 -24.30 2.78
N LEU A 87 6.90 -24.00 1.86
CA LEU A 87 7.99 -24.91 1.50
C LEU A 87 8.93 -25.16 2.68
N VAL A 88 9.33 -24.09 3.40
CA VAL A 88 10.20 -24.18 4.58
C VAL A 88 9.54 -25.00 5.69
N LEU A 89 8.27 -24.72 5.99
CA LEU A 89 7.52 -25.45 7.03
C LEU A 89 7.34 -26.93 6.65
N THR A 90 7.03 -27.23 5.38
CA THR A 90 6.91 -28.61 4.90
C THR A 90 8.24 -29.34 5.02
N GLY A 91 9.37 -28.70 4.67
CA GLY A 91 10.70 -29.27 4.85
C GLY A 91 11.01 -29.63 6.29
N GLY A 92 10.70 -28.73 7.24
CA GLY A 92 10.88 -29.00 8.68
C GLY A 92 9.96 -30.10 9.23
N ILE A 93 8.74 -30.21 8.70
CA ILE A 93 7.84 -31.32 9.07
C ILE A 93 8.41 -32.66 8.57
N LEU A 94 8.95 -32.69 7.34
CA LEU A 94 9.54 -33.89 6.76
C LEU A 94 10.85 -34.30 7.43
N SER A 95 11.63 -33.36 7.98
CA SER A 95 12.82 -33.68 8.77
C SER A 95 12.49 -34.25 10.15
N ASN A 96 11.25 -34.09 10.63
CA ASN A 96 10.78 -34.50 11.95
C ASN A 96 11.59 -33.89 13.12
N GLU A 97 12.24 -32.75 12.86
CA GLU A 97 13.02 -32.00 13.84
C GLU A 97 12.27 -30.75 14.28
N ALA A 98 11.90 -30.67 15.56
CA ALA A 98 11.14 -29.54 16.09
C ALA A 98 11.88 -28.20 15.93
N ALA A 99 13.22 -28.22 15.97
CA ALA A 99 14.06 -27.05 15.77
C ALA A 99 13.90 -26.45 14.36
N ASP A 100 13.79 -27.29 13.33
CA ASP A 100 13.64 -26.83 11.94
C ASP A 100 12.27 -26.16 11.71
N ILE A 101 11.22 -26.73 12.30
CA ILE A 101 9.86 -26.18 12.20
C ILE A 101 9.81 -24.79 12.87
N ILE A 102 10.31 -24.69 14.10
CA ILE A 102 10.28 -23.44 14.88
C ILE A 102 11.21 -22.38 14.25
N GLY A 103 12.42 -22.79 13.86
CA GLY A 103 13.39 -21.91 13.20
C GLY A 103 12.86 -21.38 11.87
N GLY A 104 12.29 -22.26 11.04
CA GLY A 104 11.63 -21.87 9.79
C GLY A 104 10.47 -20.89 10.02
N ALA A 105 9.55 -21.22 10.93
CA ALA A 105 8.39 -20.38 11.22
C ALA A 105 8.80 -18.98 11.72
N SER A 106 9.77 -18.90 12.63
CA SER A 106 10.22 -17.64 13.22
C SER A 106 10.89 -16.71 12.20
N ILE A 107 11.76 -17.26 11.33
CA ILE A 107 12.37 -16.50 10.22
C ILE A 107 11.29 -15.96 9.29
N MET A 108 10.30 -16.80 8.91
CA MET A 108 9.22 -16.37 8.03
C MET A 108 8.34 -15.28 8.64
N MET A 109 8.06 -15.35 9.95
CA MET A 109 7.35 -14.28 10.66
C MET A 109 8.12 -12.96 10.63
N MET A 110 9.45 -12.99 10.84
CA MET A 110 10.29 -11.79 10.79
C MET A 110 10.32 -11.17 9.39
N ILE A 111 10.44 -11.99 8.34
CA ILE A 111 10.42 -11.51 6.94
C ILE A 111 9.08 -10.87 6.62
N ASN A 112 7.98 -11.54 6.97
CA ASN A 112 6.63 -11.01 6.74
C ASN A 112 6.42 -9.67 7.48
N PHE A 113 6.85 -9.58 8.74
CA PHE A 113 6.79 -8.35 9.51
C PHE A 113 7.61 -7.22 8.85
N ALA A 114 8.84 -7.51 8.39
CA ALA A 114 9.69 -6.54 7.73
C ALA A 114 9.06 -5.98 6.43
N VAL A 115 8.44 -6.85 5.62
CA VAL A 115 7.73 -6.42 4.39
C VAL A 115 6.58 -5.46 4.74
N ASN A 116 5.77 -5.79 5.74
CA ASN A 116 4.64 -4.96 6.14
C ASN A 116 5.08 -3.60 6.71
N ILE A 117 6.17 -3.58 7.49
CA ILE A 117 6.78 -2.33 7.97
C ILE A 117 7.26 -1.45 6.82
N LEU A 118 7.90 -2.02 5.79
CA LEU A 118 8.36 -1.24 4.64
C LEU A 118 7.20 -0.59 3.88
N VAL A 119 6.13 -1.34 3.63
CA VAL A 119 4.90 -0.80 3.00
C VAL A 119 4.32 0.32 3.84
N PHE A 120 4.26 0.14 5.17
CA PHE A 120 3.74 1.13 6.11
C PHE A 120 4.58 2.42 6.13
N ILE A 121 5.92 2.32 6.10
CA ILE A 121 6.82 3.48 6.03
C ILE A 121 6.55 4.30 4.76
N TYR A 122 6.43 3.65 3.60
CA TYR A 122 6.11 4.36 2.35
C TYR A 122 4.71 4.98 2.37
N ALA A 123 3.74 4.31 2.99
CA ALA A 123 2.41 4.87 3.20
C ALA A 123 2.46 6.14 4.08
N ILE A 124 3.26 6.15 5.16
CA ILE A 124 3.46 7.34 6.01
C ILE A 124 4.04 8.51 5.22
N PHE A 125 5.08 8.27 4.41
CA PHE A 125 5.65 9.35 3.61
C PHE A 125 4.65 9.92 2.60
N ALA A 126 3.87 9.05 1.95
CA ALA A 126 2.81 9.47 1.05
C ALA A 126 1.68 10.24 1.78
N MET A 127 1.30 9.81 2.99
CA MET A 127 0.34 10.52 3.85
C MET A 127 0.84 11.89 4.27
N SER A 128 2.12 12.02 4.64
CA SER A 128 2.74 13.30 4.99
C SER A 128 2.72 14.27 3.80
N GLY A 129 2.96 13.75 2.59
CA GLY A 129 2.78 14.49 1.36
C GLY A 129 1.34 14.94 1.15
N ALA A 130 0.40 13.99 1.25
CA ALA A 130 -1.02 14.21 1.06
C ALA A 130 -1.57 15.29 1.99
N TYR A 131 -1.24 15.23 3.29
CA TYR A 131 -1.62 16.21 4.31
C TYR A 131 -1.20 17.64 3.93
N LYS A 132 -0.01 17.78 3.34
CA LYS A 132 0.57 19.06 2.90
C LYS A 132 0.11 19.51 1.51
N ASN A 133 -0.86 18.83 0.88
CA ASN A 133 -1.24 19.02 -0.53
C ASN A 133 -0.05 18.90 -1.49
N THR A 134 0.93 18.07 -1.14
CA THR A 134 2.12 17.84 -1.95
C THR A 134 2.09 16.44 -2.53
N GLN A 135 2.33 16.36 -3.83
CA GLN A 135 2.42 15.09 -4.55
C GLN A 135 3.75 14.42 -4.22
N TYR A 136 3.82 13.72 -3.09
CA TYR A 136 4.96 12.89 -2.76
C TYR A 136 4.95 11.62 -3.62
N GLN A 137 5.98 11.46 -4.44
CA GLN A 137 6.15 10.31 -5.32
C GLN A 137 7.04 9.26 -4.66
N ILE A 138 6.48 8.09 -4.35
CA ILE A 138 7.29 6.94 -3.90
C ILE A 138 8.20 6.51 -5.06
N PRO A 139 9.50 6.20 -4.82
CA PRO A 139 10.37 5.71 -5.88
C PRO A 139 9.74 4.51 -6.62
N ILE A 140 9.84 4.50 -7.95
CA ILE A 140 9.25 3.49 -8.84
C ILE A 140 7.71 3.56 -8.89
N ILE A 141 7.02 3.41 -7.76
CA ILE A 141 5.55 3.38 -7.66
C ILE A 141 4.92 4.71 -8.09
N GLY A 142 5.50 5.83 -7.65
CA GLY A 142 5.02 7.16 -8.00
C GLY A 142 5.08 7.44 -9.50
N LYS A 143 6.10 6.94 -10.21
CA LYS A 143 6.18 7.04 -11.67
C LYS A 143 5.04 6.31 -12.37
N ILE A 144 4.65 5.16 -11.84
CA ILE A 144 3.51 4.39 -12.35
C ILE A 144 2.23 5.18 -12.09
N ALA A 145 2.06 5.74 -10.87
CA ALA A 145 0.88 6.51 -10.50
C ALA A 145 0.68 7.79 -11.33
N VAL A 146 1.75 8.49 -11.71
CA VAL A 146 1.67 9.68 -12.59
C VAL A 146 1.01 9.34 -13.93
N LYS A 147 1.39 8.21 -14.54
CA LYS A 147 0.82 7.77 -15.83
C LYS A 147 -0.68 7.54 -15.77
N PHE A 148 -1.21 7.17 -14.61
CA PHE A 148 -2.62 6.91 -14.41
C PHE A 148 -3.39 8.15 -13.90
N SER A 149 -2.73 9.14 -13.31
CA SER A 149 -3.40 10.31 -12.73
C SER A 149 -3.71 11.43 -13.72
N GLY A 150 -3.14 11.39 -14.93
CA GLY A 150 -3.26 12.44 -15.93
C GLY A 150 -2.58 13.76 -15.53
N ILE A 151 -1.58 13.66 -14.65
CA ILE A 151 -0.65 14.74 -14.30
C ILE A 151 0.48 14.69 -15.32
N ASP A 152 0.82 15.83 -15.91
CA ASP A 152 1.92 15.93 -16.87
C ASP A 152 3.26 15.76 -16.13
N GLU A 153 4.19 14.97 -16.70
CA GLU A 153 5.50 14.63 -16.11
C GLU A 153 6.44 15.84 -15.92
#